data_AF-A0A662F6M7-F1
#
_entry.id   AF-A0A662F6M7-F1
#
_cell.length_a   1.000
_cell.length_b   1.000
_cell.length_c   1.000
_cell.angle_alpha   90.00
_cell.angle_beta   90.00
_cell.angle_gamma   90.00
#
_symmetry.space_group_name_H-M   'P 1'
#
loop_
_entity.id
_entity.type
_entity.pdbx_description
1 polymer ?
#
loop_
_entity_poly.entity_id
_entity_poly.type
_entity_poly.pdbx_seq_one_letter_code
_entity_poly.pdbx_strand_id
1 'polypeptide(L)'
;MKRLVFIAKGKRGIVYKARYKGRVCAVKLKHPKSQATGNLEKEYKALKLLNRYGIGPKAYGFEDGKLFMELIEGEPIARFIEHGERERLLDVIRDVLKQLRVLDKIGYNKMELVNPYKHIIVTDNRAVLIDFERIRSTKKPKNITQFLTYLTKEKVSRNLAAKGIFIIKDKIRELGKRYKANPTEQNFRAILDEVLQKGFQARVYYATMKIPRGKVTSYKGIAEYLGTKAYRAVGNALNKNPFAPLVPCHRVVANNLELGGFSSGLAKKIKLLKGEGVRIKDGKVAKEHFVRLL
;
A
#
# COMPACT_ATOMS: atom_id res chain seq x y z
N MET A 1 -36.25 -5.31 24.91
CA MET A 1 -34.87 -5.45 24.38
C MET A 1 -34.79 -4.79 23.00
N LYS A 2 -33.92 -3.79 22.79
CA LYS A 2 -33.74 -3.15 21.47
C LYS A 2 -33.08 -4.14 20.49
N ARG A 3 -33.65 -4.29 19.28
CA ARG A 3 -33.16 -5.18 18.20
C ARG A 3 -31.66 -4.95 17.93
N LEU A 4 -30.83 -5.94 18.27
CA LEU A 4 -29.43 -6.00 17.83
C LEU A 4 -29.42 -6.51 16.39
N VAL A 5 -28.79 -5.76 15.47
CA VAL A 5 -28.59 -6.23 14.09
C VAL A 5 -27.16 -6.75 13.98
N PHE A 6 -26.98 -8.00 13.59
CA PHE A 6 -25.65 -8.59 13.47
C PHE A 6 -24.81 -7.86 12.40
N ILE A 7 -23.54 -7.56 12.70
CA ILE A 7 -22.61 -6.95 11.75
C ILE A 7 -21.51 -7.95 11.37
N ALA A 8 -20.81 -8.50 12.36
CA ALA A 8 -19.63 -9.31 12.10
C ALA A 8 -19.31 -10.24 13.27
N LYS A 9 -18.69 -11.39 12.96
CA LYS A 9 -18.18 -12.34 13.94
C LYS A 9 -16.67 -12.51 13.78
N GLY A 10 -15.93 -12.24 14.86
CA GLY A 10 -14.50 -12.56 14.98
C GLY A 10 -14.27 -13.86 15.76
N LYS A 11 -13.01 -14.29 15.87
CA LYS A 11 -12.63 -15.50 16.65
C LYS A 11 -12.93 -15.38 18.15
N ARG A 12 -12.98 -14.16 18.69
CA ARG A 12 -13.02 -13.89 20.15
C ARG A 12 -14.10 -12.89 20.58
N GLY A 13 -14.77 -12.24 19.62
CA GLY A 13 -15.90 -11.36 19.89
C GLY A 13 -16.91 -11.34 18.75
N ILE A 14 -18.13 -10.93 19.07
CA ILE A 14 -19.22 -10.74 18.11
C ILE A 14 -19.61 -9.25 18.12
N VAL A 15 -19.79 -8.66 16.94
CA VAL A 15 -20.11 -7.25 16.76
C VAL A 15 -21.52 -7.12 16.21
N TYR A 16 -22.33 -6.29 16.86
CA TYR A 16 -23.70 -5.95 16.45
C TYR A 16 -23.86 -4.44 16.31
N LYS A 17 -24.79 -4.01 15.46
CA LYS A 17 -25.32 -2.65 15.42
C LYS A 17 -26.28 -2.48 16.59
N ALA A 18 -26.10 -1.43 17.37
CA ALA A 18 -26.90 -1.11 18.54
C ALA A 18 -27.16 0.40 18.64
N ARG A 19 -27.94 0.78 19.64
CA ARG A 19 -28.08 2.19 20.06
C ARG A 19 -27.60 2.34 21.50
N TYR A 20 -26.65 3.23 21.74
CA TYR A 20 -26.06 3.50 23.06
C TYR A 20 -26.08 5.01 23.33
N LYS A 21 -26.68 5.43 24.45
CA LYS A 21 -26.85 6.85 24.83
C LYS A 21 -27.35 7.72 23.67
N GLY A 22 -28.41 7.26 23.00
CA GLY A 22 -29.05 7.94 21.87
C GLY A 22 -28.38 7.73 20.50
N ARG A 23 -27.13 7.27 20.44
CA ARG A 23 -26.32 7.16 19.21
C ARG A 23 -26.35 5.76 18.61
N VAL A 24 -26.36 5.65 17.28
CA VAL A 24 -26.12 4.38 16.57
C VAL A 24 -24.64 4.03 16.70
N CYS A 25 -24.34 2.79 17.11
CA CYS A 25 -22.98 2.35 17.39
C CYS A 25 -22.77 0.87 17.08
N ALA A 26 -21.51 0.44 17.08
CA ALA A 26 -21.15 -0.97 17.16
C ALA A 26 -21.04 -1.39 18.64
N VAL A 27 -21.58 -2.55 19.00
CA VAL A 27 -21.37 -3.19 20.29
C VAL A 27 -20.59 -4.50 20.10
N LYS A 28 -19.45 -4.62 20.77
CA LYS A 28 -18.61 -5.83 20.78
C LYS A 28 -18.85 -6.60 22.07
N LEU A 29 -19.25 -7.87 21.93
CA LEU A 29 -19.47 -8.80 23.03
C LEU A 29 -18.42 -9.91 23.01
N LYS A 30 -18.12 -10.48 24.17
CA LYS A 30 -17.23 -11.63 24.30
C LYS A 30 -17.84 -12.83 23.58
N HIS A 31 -17.04 -13.58 22.83
CA HIS A 31 -17.52 -14.83 22.23
C HIS A 31 -17.79 -15.86 23.34
N PRO A 32 -18.96 -16.54 23.38
CA PRO A 32 -19.33 -17.43 24.49
C PRO A 32 -18.33 -18.57 24.73
N LYS A 33 -17.74 -19.09 23.65
CA LYS A 33 -16.70 -20.14 23.69
C LYS A 33 -15.28 -19.64 24.06
N SER A 34 -15.10 -18.36 24.34
CA SER A 34 -13.78 -17.79 24.65
C SER A 34 -13.50 -17.86 26.16
N GLN A 35 -12.44 -18.58 26.55
CA GLN A 35 -11.99 -18.65 27.95
C GLN A 35 -11.22 -17.40 28.41
N ALA A 36 -10.88 -16.45 27.51
CA ALA A 36 -10.11 -15.27 27.87
C ALA A 36 -10.96 -14.27 28.69
N THR A 37 -10.67 -14.07 29.97
CA THR A 37 -11.26 -13.05 30.84
C THR A 37 -10.53 -11.70 30.69
N GLY A 38 -11.27 -10.58 30.73
CA GLY A 38 -10.68 -9.22 30.74
C GLY A 38 -10.23 -8.62 29.38
N ASN A 39 -10.43 -9.30 28.25
CA ASN A 39 -9.95 -8.78 26.94
C ASN A 39 -10.66 -7.51 26.47
N LEU A 40 -11.98 -7.39 26.64
CA LEU A 40 -12.73 -6.24 26.11
C LEU A 40 -12.55 -4.96 26.91
N GLU A 41 -12.39 -5.05 28.24
CA GLU A 41 -12.09 -3.87 29.06
C GLU A 41 -10.69 -3.30 28.76
N LYS A 42 -9.71 -4.19 28.55
CA LYS A 42 -8.37 -3.79 28.08
C LYS A 42 -8.44 -3.13 26.71
N GLU A 43 -9.22 -3.68 25.78
CA GLU A 43 -9.45 -3.09 24.47
C GLU A 43 -10.12 -1.71 24.57
N TYR A 44 -11.12 -1.55 25.45
CA TYR A 44 -11.75 -0.26 25.74
C TYR A 44 -10.73 0.78 26.23
N LYS A 45 -9.92 0.43 27.24
CA LYS A 45 -8.88 1.32 27.80
C LYS A 45 -7.86 1.70 26.73
N ALA A 46 -7.44 0.74 25.90
CA ALA A 46 -6.55 1.00 24.78
C ALA A 46 -7.18 1.95 23.75
N LEU A 47 -8.42 1.70 23.32
CA LEU A 47 -9.13 2.57 22.38
C LEU A 47 -9.28 3.99 22.93
N LYS A 48 -9.63 4.18 24.20
CA LYS A 48 -9.72 5.51 24.83
C LYS A 48 -8.40 6.28 24.76
N LEU A 49 -7.27 5.60 24.95
CA LEU A 49 -5.94 6.20 24.78
C LEU A 49 -5.68 6.54 23.30
N LEU A 50 -5.91 5.59 22.40
CA LEU A 50 -5.65 5.73 20.97
C LEU A 50 -6.51 6.80 20.29
N ASN A 51 -7.76 6.97 20.74
CA ASN A 51 -8.66 8.00 20.22
C ASN A 51 -8.13 9.42 20.46
N ARG A 52 -7.28 9.65 21.48
CA ARG A 52 -6.60 10.95 21.69
C ARG A 52 -5.66 11.31 20.53
N TYR A 53 -5.24 10.30 19.76
CA TYR A 53 -4.42 10.43 18.56
C TYR A 53 -5.23 10.23 17.27
N GLY A 54 -6.56 10.16 17.36
CA GLY A 54 -7.44 9.90 16.21
C GLY A 54 -7.37 8.47 15.65
N ILE A 55 -6.78 7.53 16.40
CA ILE A 55 -6.60 6.14 15.95
C ILE A 55 -7.77 5.27 16.39
N GLY A 56 -8.26 4.48 15.43
CA GLY A 56 -9.32 3.49 15.63
C GLY A 56 -10.73 4.07 15.78
N PRO A 57 -11.73 3.20 15.98
CA PRO A 57 -13.10 3.62 16.27
C PRO A 57 -13.19 4.40 17.57
N LYS A 58 -13.99 5.46 17.63
CA LYS A 58 -14.25 6.18 18.89
C LYS A 58 -14.91 5.26 19.91
N ALA A 59 -14.30 5.07 21.07
CA ALA A 59 -14.89 4.33 22.18
C ALA A 59 -15.91 5.20 22.93
N TYR A 60 -17.16 4.75 22.97
CA TYR A 60 -18.26 5.45 23.63
C TYR A 60 -18.46 5.02 25.08
N GLY A 61 -18.23 3.74 25.40
CA GLY A 61 -18.38 3.24 26.77
C GLY A 61 -18.10 1.75 26.92
N PHE A 62 -18.03 1.30 28.16
CA PHE A 62 -17.91 -0.11 28.54
C PHE A 62 -18.85 -0.38 29.72
N GLU A 63 -19.90 -1.19 29.50
CA GLU A 63 -20.96 -1.49 30.49
C GLU A 63 -21.36 -2.97 30.34
N ASP A 64 -21.60 -3.66 31.46
CA ASP A 64 -21.99 -5.08 31.51
C ASP A 64 -21.11 -6.02 30.65
N GLY A 65 -19.80 -5.77 30.63
CA GLY A 65 -18.85 -6.55 29.82
C GLY A 65 -18.93 -6.31 28.31
N LYS A 66 -19.65 -5.27 27.86
CA LYS A 66 -19.84 -4.91 26.45
C LYS A 66 -19.09 -3.62 26.13
N LEU A 67 -18.38 -3.61 25.01
CA LEU A 67 -17.70 -2.42 24.47
C LEU A 67 -18.60 -1.75 23.42
N PHE A 68 -18.95 -0.49 23.64
CA PHE A 68 -19.69 0.35 22.71
C PHE A 68 -18.74 1.32 22.00
N MET A 69 -18.73 1.32 20.67
CA MET A 69 -17.79 2.11 19.86
C MET A 69 -18.42 2.58 18.55
N GLU A 70 -17.73 3.51 17.88
CA GLU A 70 -18.08 4.02 16.56
C GLU A 70 -18.33 2.86 15.58
N LEU A 71 -19.47 2.94 14.88
CA LEU A 71 -19.77 2.04 13.79
C LEU A 71 -18.96 2.48 12.57
N ILE A 72 -18.05 1.63 12.11
CA ILE A 72 -17.24 1.90 10.91
C ILE A 72 -17.91 1.22 9.71
N GLU A 73 -18.43 2.03 8.79
CA GLU A 73 -18.99 1.59 7.52
C GLU A 73 -17.95 1.84 6.42
N GLY A 74 -17.60 0.79 5.69
CA GLY A 74 -16.54 0.81 4.70
C GLY A 74 -16.12 -0.60 4.33
N GLU A 75 -15.05 -0.71 3.55
CA GLU A 75 -14.56 -2.00 3.06
C GLU A 75 -13.16 -2.35 3.58
N PRO A 76 -12.81 -3.65 3.68
CA PRO A 76 -11.47 -4.02 4.09
C PRO A 76 -10.41 -3.61 3.07
N ILE A 77 -9.25 -3.11 3.53
CA ILE A 77 -8.15 -2.62 2.67
C ILE A 77 -7.73 -3.63 1.59
N ALA A 78 -7.83 -4.92 1.88
CA ALA A 78 -7.48 -5.98 0.93
C ALA A 78 -8.34 -5.95 -0.32
N ARG A 79 -9.65 -5.69 -0.15
CA ARG A 79 -10.62 -5.55 -1.24
C ARG A 79 -10.45 -4.20 -1.91
N PHE A 80 -10.28 -3.13 -1.13
CA PHE A 80 -10.06 -1.79 -1.65
C PHE A 80 -8.87 -1.72 -2.62
N ILE A 81 -7.76 -2.41 -2.32
CA ILE A 81 -6.57 -2.47 -3.20
C ILE A 81 -6.86 -3.12 -4.57
N GLU A 82 -7.86 -3.98 -4.68
CA GLU A 82 -8.19 -4.66 -5.95
C GLU A 82 -8.84 -3.71 -6.96
N HIS A 83 -9.66 -2.76 -6.49
CA HIS A 83 -10.46 -1.91 -7.38
C HIS A 83 -10.18 -0.41 -7.24
N GLY A 84 -9.70 0.05 -6.09
CA GLY A 84 -9.54 1.47 -5.77
C GLY A 84 -8.66 2.25 -6.75
N GLU A 85 -8.99 3.53 -6.90
CA GLU A 85 -8.26 4.47 -7.73
C GLU A 85 -6.88 4.81 -7.15
N ARG A 86 -5.92 5.11 -8.03
CA ARG A 86 -4.51 5.32 -7.67
C ARG A 86 -4.32 6.36 -6.57
N GLU A 87 -4.89 7.56 -6.73
CA GLU A 87 -4.70 8.65 -5.75
C GLU A 87 -5.31 8.31 -4.40
N ARG A 88 -6.52 7.73 -4.40
CA ARG A 88 -7.18 7.30 -3.17
C ARG A 88 -6.39 6.18 -2.46
N LEU A 89 -5.79 5.25 -3.21
CA LEU A 89 -4.90 4.23 -2.64
C LEU A 89 -3.66 4.84 -1.98
N LEU A 90 -3.02 5.83 -2.61
CA LEU A 90 -1.89 6.54 -2.03
C LEU A 90 -2.27 7.28 -0.74
N ASP A 91 -3.45 7.91 -0.70
CA ASP A 91 -3.97 8.57 0.49
C ASP A 91 -4.24 7.59 1.64
N VAL A 92 -4.87 6.46 1.34
CA VAL A 92 -5.13 5.38 2.31
C VAL A 92 -3.83 4.83 2.87
N ILE A 93 -2.84 4.53 2.01
CA ILE A 93 -1.54 4.01 2.44
C ILE A 93 -0.80 5.04 3.31
N ARG A 94 -0.86 6.33 2.95
CA ARG A 94 -0.28 7.43 3.74
C ARG A 94 -0.92 7.52 5.11
N ASP A 95 -2.24 7.50 5.18
CA ASP A 95 -3.01 7.58 6.43
C ASP A 95 -2.67 6.40 7.35
N VAL A 96 -2.69 5.17 6.83
CA VAL A 96 -2.28 3.97 7.59
C VAL A 96 -0.86 4.13 8.13
N LEU A 97 0.13 4.47 7.28
CA LEU A 97 1.52 4.63 7.73
C LEU A 97 1.66 5.69 8.83
N LYS A 98 0.92 6.80 8.76
CA LYS A 98 0.91 7.82 9.82
C LYS A 98 0.35 7.28 11.14
N GLN A 99 -0.78 6.58 11.10
CA GLN A 99 -1.36 5.96 12.31
C GLN A 99 -0.41 4.92 12.93
N LEU A 100 0.22 4.08 12.09
CA LEU A 100 1.20 3.09 12.55
C LEU A 100 2.46 3.74 13.14
N ARG A 101 2.90 4.87 12.59
CA ARG A 101 4.02 5.65 13.14
C ARG A 101 3.71 6.18 14.52
N VAL A 102 2.50 6.68 14.74
CA VAL A 102 2.06 7.12 16.08
C VAL A 102 2.08 5.95 17.06
N LEU A 103 1.53 4.78 16.69
CA LEU A 103 1.59 3.57 17.52
C LEU A 103 3.02 3.19 17.91
N ASP A 104 3.95 3.24 16.94
CA ASP A 104 5.37 2.99 17.21
C ASP A 104 5.96 4.03 18.18
N LYS A 105 5.59 5.32 18.07
CA LYS A 105 6.09 6.38 18.99
C LYS A 105 5.57 6.22 20.41
N ILE A 106 4.31 5.83 20.59
CA ILE A 106 3.71 5.65 21.92
C ILE A 106 4.00 4.26 22.51
N GLY A 107 4.78 3.41 21.83
CA GLY A 107 5.23 2.12 22.35
C GLY A 107 4.16 1.03 22.35
N TYR A 108 3.20 1.06 21.41
CA TYR A 108 2.15 0.05 21.30
C TYR A 108 2.30 -0.77 20.01
N ASN A 109 2.01 -2.07 20.08
CA ASN A 109 2.01 -2.96 18.93
C ASN A 109 0.67 -3.68 18.80
N LYS A 110 0.02 -3.56 17.63
CA LYS A 110 -1.30 -4.17 17.34
C LYS A 110 -1.22 -5.68 17.09
N MET A 111 -0.05 -6.22 16.74
CA MET A 111 0.23 -7.65 16.50
C MET A 111 -0.43 -8.31 15.27
N GLU A 112 -1.37 -7.66 14.59
CA GLU A 112 -2.16 -8.25 13.50
C GLU A 112 -1.88 -7.66 12.11
N LEU A 113 -0.86 -6.82 12.00
CA LEU A 113 -0.57 -6.06 10.76
C LEU A 113 0.21 -6.86 9.71
N VAL A 114 0.63 -8.09 10.01
CA VAL A 114 1.23 -9.00 9.01
C VAL A 114 0.16 -9.49 8.02
N ASN A 115 -1.10 -9.57 8.45
CA ASN A 115 -2.25 -9.93 7.63
C ASN A 115 -3.41 -8.96 7.95
N PRO A 116 -3.29 -7.68 7.56
CA PRO A 116 -4.26 -6.65 7.94
C PRO A 116 -5.57 -6.76 7.15
N TYR A 117 -5.82 -7.87 6.43
CA TYR A 117 -6.87 -8.00 5.43
C TYR A 117 -8.26 -7.61 5.93
N LYS A 118 -8.53 -7.76 7.23
CA LYS A 118 -9.78 -7.37 7.90
C LYS A 118 -9.57 -6.38 9.06
N HIS A 119 -8.34 -5.94 9.29
CA HIS A 119 -7.98 -5.10 10.44
C HIS A 119 -7.77 -3.62 10.08
N ILE A 120 -7.96 -3.28 8.81
CA ILE A 120 -8.00 -1.92 8.30
C ILE A 120 -9.24 -1.81 7.43
N ILE A 121 -10.14 -0.91 7.79
CA ILE A 121 -11.34 -0.57 7.01
C ILE A 121 -11.10 0.77 6.34
N VAL A 122 -11.31 0.81 5.02
CA VAL A 122 -11.28 2.02 4.22
C VAL A 122 -12.71 2.54 4.15
N THR A 123 -12.91 3.75 4.67
CA THR A 123 -14.15 4.51 4.52
C THR A 123 -13.98 5.56 3.43
N ASP A 124 -15.04 6.29 3.11
CA ASP A 124 -14.97 7.38 2.14
C ASP A 124 -13.91 8.42 2.50
N ASN A 125 -13.73 8.68 3.80
CA ASN A 125 -12.89 9.77 4.29
C ASN A 125 -11.50 9.32 4.79
N ARG A 126 -11.37 8.10 5.35
CA ARG A 126 -10.13 7.68 6.03
C ARG A 126 -9.93 6.17 6.07
N ALA A 127 -8.72 5.74 6.40
CA ALA A 127 -8.45 4.37 6.82
C ALA A 127 -8.61 4.27 8.35
N VAL A 128 -9.29 3.24 8.83
CA VAL A 128 -9.51 3.00 10.26
C VAL A 128 -8.90 1.66 10.64
N LEU A 129 -7.90 1.69 11.53
CA LEU A 129 -7.39 0.49 12.17
C LEU A 129 -8.45 -0.05 13.12
N ILE A 130 -8.82 -1.34 13.01
CA ILE A 130 -9.84 -1.96 13.86
C ILE A 130 -9.30 -3.21 14.54
N ASP A 131 -10.03 -3.69 15.55
CA ASP A 131 -9.70 -4.86 16.36
C ASP A 131 -8.40 -4.67 17.16
N PHE A 132 -8.50 -4.07 18.34
CA PHE A 132 -7.35 -3.80 19.20
C PHE A 132 -7.21 -4.84 20.31
N GLU A 133 -7.89 -5.97 20.19
CA GLU A 133 -7.90 -7.01 21.23
C GLU A 133 -6.50 -7.53 21.58
N ARG A 134 -5.59 -7.56 20.60
CA ARG A 134 -4.20 -8.04 20.78
C ARG A 134 -3.18 -6.93 20.99
N ILE A 135 -3.63 -5.69 21.16
CA ILE A 135 -2.73 -4.57 21.38
C ILE A 135 -1.97 -4.74 22.69
N ARG A 136 -0.69 -4.42 22.68
CA ARG A 136 0.18 -4.49 23.87
C ARG A 136 1.27 -3.44 23.82
N SER A 137 1.70 -2.99 25.00
CA SER A 137 2.86 -2.14 25.13
C SER A 137 4.15 -2.92 24.81
N THR A 138 5.14 -2.24 24.25
CA THR A 138 6.46 -2.80 23.95
C THR A 138 7.49 -1.70 23.74
N LYS A 139 8.74 -1.97 24.14
CA LYS A 139 9.88 -1.08 23.87
C LYS A 139 10.32 -1.11 22.39
N LYS A 140 9.91 -2.12 21.62
CA LYS A 140 10.33 -2.34 20.22
C LYS A 140 9.12 -2.63 19.32
N PRO A 141 8.24 -1.64 19.09
CA PRO A 141 7.06 -1.82 18.26
C PRO A 141 7.45 -2.09 16.80
N LYS A 142 6.59 -2.80 16.08
CA LYS A 142 6.88 -3.33 14.74
C LYS A 142 5.79 -2.99 13.73
N ASN A 143 4.93 -2.02 14.02
CA ASN A 143 3.72 -1.80 13.22
C ASN A 143 4.07 -1.42 11.77
N ILE A 144 4.98 -0.46 11.59
CA ILE A 144 5.45 -0.04 10.26
C ILE A 144 6.05 -1.23 9.48
N THR A 145 7.01 -1.94 10.07
CA THR A 145 7.68 -3.06 9.38
C THR A 145 6.75 -4.22 9.02
N GLN A 146 5.72 -4.47 9.83
CA GLN A 146 4.69 -5.46 9.51
C GLN A 146 3.84 -5.02 8.31
N PHE A 147 3.46 -3.74 8.26
CA PHE A 147 2.68 -3.21 7.13
C PHE A 147 3.50 -3.14 5.83
N LEU A 148 4.79 -2.79 5.91
CA LEU A 148 5.69 -2.89 4.75
C LEU A 148 5.81 -4.34 4.23
N THR A 149 5.89 -5.31 5.14
CA THR A 149 5.82 -6.74 4.77
C THR A 149 4.51 -7.07 4.06
N TYR A 150 3.39 -6.50 4.49
CA TYR A 150 2.10 -6.69 3.82
C TYR A 150 2.10 -6.11 2.39
N LEU A 151 2.57 -4.87 2.20
CA LEU A 151 2.63 -4.24 0.88
C LEU A 151 3.54 -4.99 -0.11
N THR A 152 4.56 -5.68 0.38
CA THR A 152 5.49 -6.46 -0.45
C THR A 152 5.02 -7.88 -0.78
N LYS A 153 3.85 -8.30 -0.28
CA LYS A 153 3.28 -9.60 -0.67
C LYS A 153 2.93 -9.59 -2.15
N GLU A 154 3.14 -10.73 -2.80
CA GLU A 154 3.03 -10.84 -4.26
C GLU A 154 1.66 -10.38 -4.80
N LYS A 155 0.55 -10.90 -4.26
CA LYS A 155 -0.81 -10.49 -4.68
C LYS A 155 -1.04 -8.98 -4.48
N VAL A 156 -0.59 -8.43 -3.34
CA VAL A 156 -0.81 -7.02 -2.98
C VAL A 156 0.02 -6.11 -3.90
N SER A 157 1.32 -6.40 -4.02
CA SER A 157 2.24 -5.63 -4.88
C SER A 157 1.81 -5.67 -6.34
N ARG A 158 1.31 -6.82 -6.84
CA ARG A 158 0.80 -6.94 -8.21
C ARG A 158 -0.44 -6.06 -8.44
N ASN A 159 -1.41 -6.08 -7.51
CA ASN A 159 -2.61 -5.25 -7.61
C ASN A 159 -2.27 -3.75 -7.56
N LEU A 160 -1.36 -3.35 -6.66
CA LEU A 160 -0.87 -1.97 -6.60
C LEU A 160 -0.13 -1.57 -7.89
N ALA A 161 0.71 -2.44 -8.44
CA ALA A 161 1.43 -2.17 -9.68
C ALA A 161 0.47 -1.97 -10.86
N ALA A 162 -0.63 -2.72 -10.93
CA ALA A 162 -1.67 -2.55 -11.94
C ALA A 162 -2.33 -1.15 -11.88
N LYS A 163 -2.30 -0.49 -10.70
CA LYS A 163 -2.75 0.89 -10.49
C LYS A 163 -1.62 1.92 -10.63
N GLY A 164 -0.43 1.52 -11.08
CA GLY A 164 0.73 2.41 -11.20
C GLY A 164 1.37 2.80 -9.85
N ILE A 165 1.26 1.92 -8.85
CA ILE A 165 1.91 2.03 -7.53
C ILE A 165 2.90 0.89 -7.40
N PHE A 166 4.18 1.18 -7.53
CA PHE A 166 5.25 0.20 -7.55
C PHE A 166 5.88 0.03 -6.17
N ILE A 167 5.76 -1.17 -5.61
CA ILE A 167 6.39 -1.54 -4.35
C ILE A 167 7.66 -2.34 -4.64
N ILE A 168 8.82 -1.65 -4.63
CA ILE A 168 10.12 -2.27 -4.92
C ILE A 168 10.60 -3.03 -3.67
N LYS A 169 10.40 -4.36 -3.68
CA LYS A 169 10.57 -5.24 -2.52
C LYS A 169 11.89 -5.06 -1.77
N ASP A 170 13.02 -5.04 -2.49
CA ASP A 170 14.34 -4.91 -1.87
C ASP A 170 14.53 -3.54 -1.22
N LYS A 171 14.04 -2.48 -1.87
CA LYS A 171 14.12 -1.12 -1.34
C LYS A 171 13.28 -0.95 -0.08
N ILE A 172 12.06 -1.48 -0.09
CA ILE A 172 11.17 -1.48 1.07
C ILE A 172 11.77 -2.30 2.23
N ARG A 173 12.42 -3.44 1.93
CA ARG A 173 13.10 -4.26 2.94
C ARG A 173 14.28 -3.52 3.57
N GLU A 174 15.09 -2.84 2.77
CA GLU A 174 16.22 -2.00 3.22
C GLU A 174 15.72 -0.87 4.15
N LEU A 175 14.74 -0.10 3.70
CA LEU A 175 14.15 1.00 4.46
C LEU A 175 13.50 0.51 5.77
N GLY A 176 12.80 -0.63 5.72
CA GLY A 176 12.21 -1.26 6.91
C GLY A 176 13.26 -1.69 7.93
N LYS A 177 14.41 -2.24 7.51
CA LYS A 177 15.54 -2.56 8.40
C LYS A 177 16.10 -1.30 9.05
N ARG A 178 16.33 -0.25 8.26
CA ARG A 178 16.85 1.04 8.73
C ARG A 178 15.93 1.69 9.77
N TYR A 179 14.63 1.74 9.51
CA TYR A 179 13.65 2.25 10.47
C TYR A 179 13.58 1.40 11.74
N LYS A 180 13.61 0.07 11.63
CA LYS A 180 13.61 -0.83 12.79
C LYS A 180 14.82 -0.62 13.70
N ALA A 181 15.99 -0.35 13.10
CA ALA A 181 17.21 -0.06 13.85
C ALA A 181 17.17 1.32 14.50
N ASN A 182 16.64 2.33 13.80
CA ASN A 182 16.56 3.70 14.28
C ASN A 182 15.27 4.40 13.80
N PRO A 183 14.18 4.44 14.59
CA PRO A 183 12.87 4.92 14.15
C PRO A 183 12.74 6.45 14.19
N THR A 184 13.63 7.15 13.48
CA THR A 184 13.61 8.62 13.34
C THR A 184 12.55 9.09 12.35
N GLU A 185 12.22 10.38 12.41
CA GLU A 185 11.37 11.04 11.42
C GLU A 185 11.97 10.95 10.01
N GLN A 186 13.29 11.12 9.87
CA GLN A 186 13.98 10.98 8.59
C GLN A 186 13.79 9.58 7.98
N ASN A 187 13.96 8.52 8.78
CA ASN A 187 13.81 7.15 8.29
C ASN A 187 12.34 6.83 7.95
N PHE A 188 11.39 7.40 8.69
CA PHE A 188 9.97 7.31 8.35
C PHE A 188 9.62 8.04 7.05
N ARG A 189 10.16 9.25 6.83
CA ARG A 189 9.97 10.01 5.58
C ARG A 189 10.52 9.27 4.38
N ALA A 190 11.69 8.63 4.50
CA ALA A 190 12.24 7.81 3.43
C ALA A 190 11.30 6.64 3.04
N ILE A 191 10.63 6.02 4.01
CA ILE A 191 9.59 5.02 3.74
C ILE A 191 8.39 5.64 3.03
N LEU A 192 7.90 6.79 3.51
CA LEU A 192 6.78 7.48 2.89
C LEU A 192 7.08 7.88 1.45
N ASP A 193 8.24 8.46 1.18
CA ASP A 193 8.61 8.91 -0.16
C ASP A 193 8.74 7.74 -1.14
N GLU A 194 9.27 6.61 -0.70
CA GLU A 194 9.34 5.39 -1.51
C GLU A 194 7.95 4.81 -1.79
N VAL A 195 7.16 4.56 -0.74
CA VAL A 195 5.84 3.93 -0.88
C VAL A 195 4.87 4.83 -1.64
N LEU A 196 4.95 6.16 -1.45
CA LEU A 196 4.11 7.15 -2.12
C LEU A 196 4.66 7.60 -3.48
N GLN A 197 5.54 6.80 -4.08
CA GLN A 197 5.95 6.93 -5.48
C GLN A 197 6.71 8.23 -5.80
N LYS A 198 7.36 8.85 -4.81
CA LYS A 198 8.27 10.00 -5.03
C LYS A 198 9.67 9.56 -5.45
N GLY A 199 10.03 8.30 -5.18
CA GLY A 199 11.29 7.72 -5.60
C GLY A 199 11.49 7.74 -7.12
N PHE A 200 12.72 8.00 -7.56
CA PHE A 200 13.06 8.12 -8.98
C PHE A 200 12.68 6.87 -9.79
N GLN A 201 12.95 5.67 -9.26
CA GLN A 201 12.69 4.41 -9.95
C GLN A 201 11.20 4.16 -10.18
N ALA A 202 10.36 4.42 -9.18
CA ALA A 202 8.90 4.35 -9.29
C ALA A 202 8.35 5.32 -10.35
N ARG A 203 8.88 6.55 -10.40
CA ARG A 203 8.52 7.55 -11.41
C ARG A 203 8.89 7.10 -12.82
N VAL A 204 10.06 6.50 -13.01
CA VAL A 204 10.48 5.90 -14.30
C VAL A 204 9.52 4.80 -14.75
N TYR A 205 9.12 3.90 -13.83
CA TYR A 205 8.18 2.84 -14.15
C TYR A 205 6.80 3.38 -14.53
N TYR A 206 6.31 4.39 -13.81
CA TYR A 206 5.03 5.03 -14.11
C TYR A 206 5.06 5.70 -15.49
N ALA A 207 6.11 6.48 -15.79
CA ALA A 207 6.29 7.10 -17.11
C ALA A 207 6.35 6.05 -18.24
N THR A 208 7.03 4.93 -18.00
CA THR A 208 7.14 3.84 -18.98
C THR A 208 5.79 3.17 -19.26
N MET A 209 4.91 3.05 -18.25
CA MET A 209 3.55 2.52 -18.45
C MET A 209 2.68 3.43 -19.34
N LYS A 210 3.02 4.71 -19.49
CA LYS A 210 2.28 5.64 -20.36
C LYS A 210 2.58 5.44 -21.85
N ILE A 211 3.61 4.67 -22.21
CA ILE A 211 3.95 4.42 -23.62
C ILE A 211 2.90 3.48 -24.22
N PRO A 212 2.12 3.90 -25.23
CA PRO A 212 1.10 3.05 -25.85
C PRO A 212 1.68 1.80 -26.50
N ARG A 213 0.86 0.75 -26.62
CA ARG A 213 1.20 -0.43 -27.42
C ARG A 213 1.48 -0.01 -28.87
N GLY A 214 2.53 -0.56 -29.47
CA GLY A 214 2.91 -0.23 -30.85
C GLY A 214 3.65 1.10 -30.99
N LYS A 215 3.94 1.79 -29.87
CA LYS A 215 4.76 3.00 -29.82
C LYS A 215 6.01 2.77 -28.97
N VAL A 216 7.04 3.57 -29.23
CA VAL A 216 8.30 3.57 -28.49
C VAL A 216 8.67 4.99 -28.07
N THR A 217 9.48 5.10 -27.03
CA THR A 217 10.16 6.36 -26.67
C THR A 217 11.62 6.08 -26.37
N SER A 218 12.42 7.11 -26.11
CA SER A 218 13.83 6.95 -25.75
C SER A 218 14.06 7.08 -24.25
N TYR A 219 15.22 6.58 -23.76
CA TYR A 219 15.65 6.85 -22.38
C TYR A 219 15.72 8.36 -22.09
N LYS A 220 16.09 9.15 -23.12
CA LYS A 220 16.07 10.61 -23.08
C LYS A 220 14.63 11.13 -22.94
N GLY A 221 13.69 10.63 -23.75
CA GLY A 221 12.28 11.01 -23.67
C GLY A 221 11.66 10.75 -22.29
N ILE A 222 11.97 9.62 -21.65
CA ILE A 222 11.53 9.35 -20.26
C ILE A 222 12.14 10.36 -19.27
N ALA A 223 13.44 10.65 -19.40
CA ALA A 223 14.10 11.59 -18.51
C ALA A 223 13.56 13.02 -18.65
N GLU A 224 13.33 13.47 -19.88
CA GLU A 224 12.72 14.76 -20.21
C GLU A 224 11.32 14.87 -19.62
N TYR A 225 10.48 13.84 -19.79
CA TYR A 225 9.15 13.77 -19.15
C TYR A 225 9.21 13.88 -17.63
N LEU A 226 10.27 13.36 -17.01
CA LEU A 226 10.49 13.44 -15.57
C LEU A 226 11.17 14.75 -15.12
N GLY A 227 11.50 15.65 -16.05
CA GLY A 227 12.20 16.91 -15.77
C GLY A 227 13.66 16.71 -15.33
N THR A 228 14.35 15.68 -15.84
CA THR A 228 15.74 15.36 -15.47
C THR A 228 16.62 15.04 -16.67
N LYS A 229 17.94 15.18 -16.49
CA LYS A 229 18.96 14.77 -17.47
C LYS A 229 19.58 13.39 -17.15
N ALA A 230 19.01 12.66 -16.19
CA ALA A 230 19.57 11.41 -15.67
C ALA A 230 19.32 10.18 -16.59
N TYR A 231 19.72 10.25 -17.87
CA TYR A 231 19.42 9.22 -18.88
C TYR A 231 19.95 7.82 -18.51
N ARG A 232 21.18 7.75 -18.00
CA ARG A 232 21.78 6.48 -17.55
C ARG A 232 21.02 5.87 -16.36
N ALA A 233 20.54 6.71 -15.45
CA ALA A 233 19.76 6.27 -14.30
C ALA A 233 18.40 5.70 -14.74
N VAL A 234 17.76 6.27 -15.76
CA VAL A 234 16.55 5.69 -16.38
C VAL A 234 16.87 4.29 -16.93
N GLY A 235 17.95 4.14 -17.69
CA GLY A 235 18.39 2.85 -18.20
C GLY A 235 18.61 1.81 -17.09
N ASN A 236 19.31 2.20 -16.03
CA ASN A 236 19.55 1.34 -14.86
C ASN A 236 18.26 0.93 -14.13
N ALA A 237 17.30 1.86 -13.99
CA ALA A 237 16.00 1.57 -13.39
C ALA A 237 15.24 0.53 -14.24
N LEU A 238 15.17 0.72 -15.56
CA LEU A 238 14.47 -0.19 -16.48
C LEU A 238 15.15 -1.56 -16.60
N ASN A 239 16.47 -1.62 -16.49
CA ASN A 239 17.21 -2.88 -16.47
C ASN A 239 16.83 -3.74 -15.24
N LYS A 240 16.50 -3.11 -14.12
CA LYS A 240 16.10 -3.75 -12.86
C LYS A 240 14.58 -3.88 -12.70
N ASN A 241 13.80 -3.70 -13.76
CA ASN A 241 12.34 -3.68 -13.72
C ASN A 241 11.75 -5.05 -13.32
N PRO A 242 11.25 -5.22 -12.08
CA PRO A 242 10.64 -6.48 -11.64
C PRO A 242 9.17 -6.60 -12.07
N PHE A 243 8.62 -5.56 -12.70
CA PHE A 243 7.22 -5.45 -13.09
C PHE A 243 7.03 -5.68 -14.60
N ALA A 244 8.02 -6.20 -15.32
CA ALA A 244 7.82 -6.62 -16.70
C ALA A 244 6.84 -7.82 -16.76
N PRO A 245 5.94 -7.90 -17.76
CA PRO A 245 5.74 -6.98 -18.89
C PRO A 245 4.78 -5.82 -18.60
N LEU A 246 4.19 -5.74 -17.40
CA LEU A 246 3.25 -4.68 -17.02
C LEU A 246 3.88 -3.28 -17.18
N VAL A 247 5.12 -3.10 -16.75
CA VAL A 247 5.95 -1.95 -17.11
C VAL A 247 6.70 -2.30 -18.40
N PRO A 248 6.32 -1.73 -19.56
CA PRO A 248 6.77 -2.20 -20.87
C PRO A 248 8.15 -1.64 -21.24
N CYS A 249 9.19 -2.04 -20.49
CA CYS A 249 10.55 -1.54 -20.70
C CYS A 249 11.14 -1.86 -22.09
N HIS A 250 10.57 -2.82 -22.83
CA HIS A 250 10.94 -3.11 -24.22
C HIS A 250 10.58 -1.97 -25.19
N ARG A 251 9.63 -1.10 -24.83
CA ARG A 251 9.23 0.09 -25.62
C ARG A 251 10.19 1.28 -25.47
N VAL A 252 11.24 1.15 -24.66
CA VAL A 252 12.25 2.20 -24.47
C VAL A 252 13.51 1.86 -25.27
N VAL A 253 13.94 2.76 -26.15
CA VAL A 253 15.06 2.56 -27.11
C VAL A 253 16.11 3.65 -27.01
N ALA A 254 17.21 3.53 -27.76
CA ALA A 254 18.19 4.60 -27.87
C ALA A 254 17.59 5.83 -28.57
N ASN A 255 18.17 7.02 -28.35
CA ASN A 255 17.64 8.26 -28.91
C ASN A 255 17.70 8.33 -30.45
N ASN A 256 18.62 7.58 -31.05
CA ASN A 256 18.75 7.38 -32.50
C ASN A 256 17.88 6.22 -33.04
N LEU A 257 16.95 5.71 -32.23
CA LEU A 257 16.04 4.60 -32.52
C LEU A 257 16.70 3.22 -32.62
N GLU A 258 17.98 3.10 -32.30
CA GLU A 258 18.67 1.81 -32.26
C GLU A 258 18.16 0.93 -31.12
N LEU A 259 18.02 -0.35 -31.44
CA LEU A 259 17.68 -1.38 -30.48
C LEU A 259 18.96 -1.88 -29.81
N GLY A 260 19.22 -1.36 -28.62
CA GLY A 260 20.18 -1.91 -27.67
C GLY A 260 19.50 -2.26 -26.36
N GLY A 261 20.28 -2.82 -25.43
CA GLY A 261 19.99 -2.91 -24.00
C GLY A 261 18.61 -3.44 -23.61
N PHE A 262 18.54 -4.71 -23.21
CA PHE A 262 17.34 -5.29 -22.59
C PHE A 262 17.74 -6.41 -21.64
N SER A 263 17.26 -6.37 -20.40
CA SER A 263 17.65 -7.34 -19.36
C SER A 263 17.30 -8.78 -19.72
N SER A 264 16.29 -9.00 -20.57
CA SER A 264 15.92 -10.33 -21.06
C SER A 264 16.41 -10.64 -22.48
N GLY A 265 17.38 -9.88 -23.00
CA GLY A 265 18.02 -10.11 -24.30
C GLY A 265 17.36 -9.43 -25.50
N LEU A 266 18.18 -9.00 -26.46
CA LEU A 266 17.74 -8.22 -27.63
C LEU A 266 16.69 -8.94 -28.48
N ALA A 267 16.85 -10.25 -28.71
CA ALA A 267 15.91 -11.07 -29.48
C ALA A 267 14.48 -11.02 -28.89
N LYS A 268 14.35 -11.08 -27.56
CA LYS A 268 13.04 -10.99 -26.89
C LYS A 268 12.43 -9.59 -27.02
N LYS A 269 13.23 -8.53 -26.93
CA LYS A 269 12.78 -7.16 -27.17
C LYS A 269 12.22 -6.98 -28.59
N ILE A 270 12.94 -7.47 -29.60
CA ILE A 270 12.49 -7.45 -31.00
C ILE A 270 11.17 -8.22 -31.16
N LYS A 271 11.07 -9.43 -30.58
CA LYS A 271 9.83 -10.23 -30.64
C LYS A 271 8.64 -9.51 -30.03
N LEU A 272 8.81 -8.89 -28.85
CA LEU A 272 7.75 -8.13 -28.19
C LEU A 272 7.33 -6.92 -29.03
N LEU A 273 8.29 -6.13 -29.54
CA LEU A 273 8.01 -4.97 -30.37
C LEU A 273 7.28 -5.34 -31.67
N LYS A 274 7.76 -6.36 -32.40
CA LYS A 274 7.08 -6.86 -33.61
C LYS A 274 5.67 -7.36 -33.31
N GLY A 275 5.48 -8.08 -32.20
CA GLY A 275 4.15 -8.52 -31.75
C GLY A 275 3.19 -7.38 -31.39
N GLU A 276 3.72 -6.18 -31.12
CA GLU A 276 2.94 -4.95 -30.94
C GLU A 276 2.72 -4.16 -32.24
N GLY A 277 3.20 -4.66 -33.38
CA GLY A 277 3.11 -3.98 -34.67
C GLY A 277 4.21 -2.96 -34.94
N VAL A 278 5.28 -2.94 -34.13
CA VAL A 278 6.42 -2.02 -34.33
C VAL A 278 7.30 -2.51 -35.47
N ARG A 279 7.45 -1.67 -36.51
CA ARG A 279 8.37 -1.91 -37.63
C ARG A 279 9.81 -1.68 -37.22
N ILE A 280 10.66 -2.64 -37.56
CA ILE A 280 12.10 -2.63 -37.28
C ILE A 280 12.84 -2.96 -38.57
N LYS A 281 13.78 -2.09 -38.96
CA LYS A 281 14.66 -2.27 -40.12
C LYS A 281 16.09 -1.96 -39.70
N ASP A 282 17.05 -2.81 -40.08
CA ASP A 282 18.48 -2.63 -39.80
C ASP A 282 18.80 -2.33 -38.31
N GLY A 283 18.12 -3.04 -37.40
CA GLY A 283 18.29 -2.86 -35.96
C GLY A 283 17.69 -1.58 -35.37
N LYS A 284 16.97 -0.79 -36.17
CA LYS A 284 16.32 0.47 -35.77
C LYS A 284 14.80 0.38 -35.83
N VAL A 285 14.14 1.06 -34.90
CA VAL A 285 12.69 1.24 -34.94
C VAL A 285 12.33 2.32 -35.96
N ALA A 286 11.29 2.09 -36.76
CA ALA A 286 10.81 3.09 -37.72
C ALA A 286 10.24 4.33 -37.00
N LYS A 287 10.52 5.53 -37.54
CA LYS A 287 10.29 6.83 -36.86
C LYS A 287 8.83 7.06 -36.47
N GLU A 288 7.88 6.55 -37.24
CA GLU A 288 6.44 6.66 -37.01
C GLU A 288 5.94 5.98 -35.73
N HIS A 289 6.73 5.06 -35.16
CA HIS A 289 6.44 4.45 -33.87
C HIS A 289 6.95 5.29 -32.70
N PHE A 290 7.82 6.28 -32.94
CA PHE A 290 8.33 7.13 -31.88
C PHE A 290 7.28 8.10 -31.36
N VAL A 291 7.20 8.25 -30.04
CA VAL A 291 6.35 9.23 -29.36
C VAL A 291 7.14 9.99 -28.30
N ARG A 292 6.81 11.27 -28.16
CA ARG A 292 7.18 12.07 -26.99
C ARG A 292 6.09 11.88 -25.93
N LEU A 293 6.51 11.68 -24.69
CA LEU A 293 5.59 11.70 -23.56
C LEU A 293 5.29 13.17 -23.25
N LEU A 294 4.00 13.51 -23.22
CA LEU A 294 3.48 14.83 -22.83
C LEU A 294 3.15 14.81 -21.33
#